data_AF-W6KJV7-F1
#
_entry.id   AF-W6KJV7-F1
#
_cell.length_a   1.000
_cell.length_b   1.000
_cell.length_c   1.000
_cell.angle_alpha   90.00
_cell.angle_beta   90.00
_cell.angle_gamma   90.00
#
_symmetry.space_group_name_H-M   'P 1'
#
loop_
_entity.id
_entity.type
_entity.pdbx_description
1 polymer ?
#
loop_
_entity_poly.entity_id
_entity_poly.type
_entity_poly.pdbx_seq_one_letter_code
_entity_poly.pdbx_strand_id
1 'polypeptide(L)'
;MIRGSVFLLRYRTAWRELLHVLPIYARHDQWLKRDTVEMNEALLRLPYYTLKTYDRPSYVDRRNLFGSNVYGTVDDDRRSPQGSNYVMNEQLRAPRHANSYERIQELRNELQFPSAVGPLPVSEGQRRAVSYEEEYGSRLRPRYPQSWDTVPPHQPSRVVP
;
A
#
# COMPACT_ATOMS: atom_id res chain seq x y z
N MET A 1 -40.19 7.38 47.35
CA MET A 1 -38.80 7.30 47.86
C MET A 1 -37.77 7.19 46.71
N ILE A 2 -37.61 8.23 45.87
CA ILE A 2 -36.68 8.17 44.71
C ILE A 2 -35.70 9.38 44.69
N ARG A 3 -35.87 10.37 45.56
CA ARG A 3 -35.01 11.58 45.59
C ARG A 3 -33.61 11.36 46.21
N GLY A 4 -33.43 10.31 47.02
CA GLY A 4 -32.15 10.02 47.68
C GLY A 4 -31.11 9.32 46.81
N SER A 5 -31.53 8.53 45.81
CA SER A 5 -30.60 7.78 44.94
C SER A 5 -29.82 8.71 44.01
N VAL A 6 -30.48 9.75 43.48
CA VAL A 6 -29.83 10.76 42.63
C VAL A 6 -28.74 11.52 43.38
N PHE A 7 -28.96 11.80 44.67
CA PHE A 7 -27.98 12.52 45.50
C PHE A 7 -26.76 11.64 45.82
N LEU A 8 -26.96 10.36 46.15
CA LEU A 8 -25.88 9.41 46.39
C LEU A 8 -25.05 9.14 45.12
N LEU A 9 -25.69 9.05 43.96
CA LEU A 9 -25.00 8.92 42.67
C LEU A 9 -24.15 10.15 42.38
N ARG A 10 -24.67 11.37 42.62
CA ARG A 10 -23.92 12.62 42.46
C ARG A 10 -22.72 12.71 43.39
N TYR A 11 -22.88 12.28 44.64
CA TYR A 11 -21.79 12.24 45.61
C TYR A 11 -20.70 11.27 45.15
N ARG A 12 -21.07 10.06 44.73
CA ARG A 12 -20.12 9.06 44.22
C ARG A 12 -19.41 9.50 42.93
N THR A 13 -20.10 10.19 42.01
CA THR A 13 -19.45 10.75 40.82
C THR A 13 -18.46 11.85 41.18
N ALA A 14 -18.82 12.76 42.10
CA ALA A 14 -17.90 13.80 42.56
C ALA A 14 -16.63 13.20 43.21
N TRP A 15 -16.78 12.15 44.02
CA TRP A 15 -15.64 11.41 44.55
C TRP A 15 -14.77 10.77 43.47
N ARG A 16 -15.36 10.21 42.41
CA ARG A 16 -14.59 9.66 41.28
C ARG A 16 -13.82 10.73 40.52
N GLU A 17 -14.39 11.93 40.37
CA GLU A 17 -13.71 13.05 39.72
C GLU A 17 -12.49 13.55 40.50
N LEU A 18 -12.49 13.43 41.83
CA LEU A 18 -11.32 13.75 42.66
C LEU A 18 -10.21 12.68 42.57
N LEU A 19 -10.54 11.46 42.12
CA LEU A 19 -9.67 10.28 42.15
C LEU A 19 -9.17 9.87 40.75
N HIS A 20 -8.71 10.82 39.94
CA HIS A 20 -8.06 10.50 38.66
C HIS A 20 -6.57 10.17 38.86
N VAL A 21 -6.16 8.97 38.42
CA VAL A 21 -4.78 8.48 38.54
C VAL A 21 -3.81 9.23 37.61
N LEU A 22 -4.32 9.73 36.49
CA LEU A 22 -3.52 10.40 35.45
C LEU A 22 -4.01 11.82 35.18
N PRO A 23 -3.11 12.75 34.84
CA PRO A 23 -3.47 14.07 34.31
C PRO A 23 -4.36 13.98 33.06
N ILE A 24 -5.07 15.06 32.75
CA ILE A 24 -6.04 15.11 31.63
C ILE A 24 -5.36 14.76 30.30
N TYR A 25 -4.23 15.38 29.96
CA TYR A 25 -3.50 15.09 28.71
C TYR A 25 -3.01 13.64 28.64
N ALA A 26 -2.50 13.09 29.74
CA ALA A 26 -2.08 11.68 29.76
C ALA A 26 -3.26 10.72 29.53
N ARG A 27 -4.47 11.06 29.98
CA ARG A 27 -5.69 10.29 29.65
C ARG A 27 -6.07 10.42 28.18
N HIS A 28 -5.94 11.61 27.58
CA HIS A 28 -6.14 11.79 26.15
C HIS A 28 -5.16 10.95 25.33
N ASP A 29 -3.89 10.89 25.73
CA ASP A 29 -2.89 10.03 25.07
C ASP A 29 -3.24 8.54 25.19
N GLN A 30 -3.74 8.10 26.36
CA GLN A 30 -4.23 6.72 26.50
C GLN A 30 -5.46 6.45 25.63
N TRP A 31 -6.33 7.44 25.42
CA TRP A 31 -7.46 7.30 24.49
C TRP A 31 -6.97 7.22 23.05
N LEU A 32 -6.05 8.07 22.62
CA LEU A 32 -5.44 7.97 21.29
C LEU A 32 -4.74 6.62 21.09
N LYS A 33 -4.04 6.12 22.12
CA LYS A 33 -3.46 4.78 22.08
C LYS A 33 -4.54 3.70 21.92
N ARG A 34 -5.64 3.78 22.66
CA ARG A 34 -6.77 2.84 22.49
C ARG A 34 -7.32 2.91 21.07
N ASP A 35 -7.54 4.11 20.54
CA ASP A 35 -8.10 4.31 19.20
C ASP A 35 -7.16 3.74 18.12
N THR A 36 -5.83 3.91 18.26
CA THR A 36 -4.86 3.28 17.35
C THR A 36 -4.83 1.75 17.45
N VAL A 37 -5.02 1.18 18.64
CA VAL A 37 -5.16 -0.27 18.81
C VAL A 37 -6.43 -0.76 18.11
N GLU A 38 -7.56 -0.07 18.27
CA GLU A 38 -8.81 -0.39 17.60
C GLU A 38 -8.68 -0.33 16.06
N MET A 39 -7.97 0.68 15.54
CA MET A 39 -7.65 0.77 14.11
C MET A 39 -6.81 -0.42 13.63
N ASN A 40 -5.78 -0.81 14.38
CA ASN A 40 -4.94 -1.96 14.04
C ASN A 40 -5.73 -3.27 14.06
N GLU A 41 -6.57 -3.48 15.08
CA GLU A 41 -7.45 -4.64 15.14
C GLU A 41 -8.43 -4.66 13.97
N ALA A 42 -9.00 -3.52 13.60
CA ALA A 42 -9.89 -3.44 12.44
C ALA A 42 -9.16 -3.83 11.13
N LEU A 43 -7.92 -3.38 10.93
CA LEU A 43 -7.10 -3.79 9.78
C LEU A 43 -6.84 -5.29 9.77
N LEU A 44 -6.56 -5.90 10.92
CA LEU A 44 -6.30 -7.34 11.04
C LEU A 44 -7.56 -8.19 10.87
N ARG A 45 -8.75 -7.62 11.08
CA ARG A 45 -10.04 -8.30 10.82
C ARG A 45 -10.37 -8.39 9.33
N LEU A 46 -9.64 -7.69 8.46
CA LEU A 46 -9.86 -7.75 7.02
C LEU A 46 -9.56 -9.16 6.46
N PRO A 47 -10.26 -9.57 5.37
CA PRO A 47 -9.99 -10.83 4.71
C PRO A 47 -8.60 -10.84 4.07
N TYR A 48 -7.98 -12.02 4.01
CA TYR A 48 -6.66 -12.21 3.39
C TYR A 48 -6.61 -11.85 1.90
N TYR A 49 -7.71 -12.06 1.16
CA TYR A 49 -7.80 -11.75 -0.26
C TYR A 49 -9.17 -11.22 -0.65
N THR A 50 -9.23 -10.58 -1.82
CA THR A 50 -10.48 -10.10 -2.44
C THR A 50 -10.55 -10.58 -3.88
N LEU A 51 -11.70 -11.12 -4.28
CA LEU A 51 -11.93 -11.54 -5.65
C LEU A 51 -12.14 -10.28 -6.51
N LYS A 52 -11.28 -10.08 -7.52
CA LYS A 52 -11.33 -8.93 -8.42
C LYS A 52 -11.67 -9.36 -9.84
N THR A 53 -12.51 -8.59 -10.51
CA THR A 53 -12.84 -8.74 -11.93
C THR A 53 -11.90 -7.92 -12.79
N TYR A 54 -11.62 -8.34 -14.02
CA TYR A 54 -10.72 -7.61 -14.93
C TYR A 54 -11.28 -6.24 -15.37
N ASP A 55 -12.58 -6.15 -15.65
CA ASP A 55 -13.17 -4.92 -16.20
C ASP A 55 -13.34 -3.79 -15.19
N ARG A 56 -13.64 -4.13 -13.93
CA ARG A 56 -13.93 -3.12 -12.89
C ARG A 56 -12.65 -2.45 -12.40
N PRO A 57 -12.71 -1.15 -12.04
CA PRO A 57 -11.58 -0.48 -11.42
C PRO A 57 -11.11 -1.22 -10.17
N SER A 58 -9.81 -1.10 -9.88
CA SER A 58 -9.18 -1.84 -8.78
C SER A 58 -9.49 -1.30 -7.39
N TYR A 59 -10.12 -0.13 -7.33
CA TYR A 59 -10.61 0.51 -6.13
C TYR A 59 -11.60 -0.39 -5.39
N VAL A 60 -11.28 -0.69 -4.14
CA VAL A 60 -12.19 -1.39 -3.24
C VAL A 60 -12.62 -0.37 -2.21
N ASP A 61 -13.92 -0.10 -2.17
CA ASP A 61 -14.51 0.75 -1.13
C ASP A 61 -14.33 0.06 0.22
N ARG A 62 -13.51 0.67 1.07
CA ARG A 62 -13.13 0.09 2.36
C ARG A 62 -14.32 0.05 3.31
N ARG A 63 -15.29 0.96 3.14
CA ARG A 63 -16.51 1.00 3.96
C ARG A 63 -17.33 -0.26 3.80
N ASN A 64 -17.38 -0.82 2.59
CA ASN A 64 -18.06 -2.07 2.31
C ASN A 64 -17.31 -3.30 2.88
N LEU A 65 -15.99 -3.20 3.04
CA LEU A 65 -15.16 -4.26 3.65
C LEU A 65 -15.23 -4.26 5.19
N PHE A 66 -15.29 -3.08 5.81
CA PHE A 66 -15.29 -2.94 7.27
C PHE A 66 -16.68 -3.11 7.90
N GLY A 67 -17.75 -3.23 7.11
CA GLY A 67 -19.13 -3.49 7.58
C GLY A 67 -19.70 -2.42 8.52
N SER A 68 -19.01 -1.29 8.66
CA SER A 68 -19.25 -0.24 9.64
C SER A 68 -18.31 0.93 9.32
N ASN A 69 -18.75 2.16 9.61
CA ASN A 69 -17.87 3.33 9.66
C ASN A 69 -16.86 3.14 10.81
N VAL A 70 -15.82 2.33 10.58
CA VAL A 70 -14.69 2.22 11.50
C VAL A 70 -14.02 3.58 11.54
N TYR A 71 -14.12 4.24 12.70
CA TYR A 71 -13.48 5.51 12.98
C TYR A 71 -11.99 5.42 12.66
N GLY A 72 -11.48 6.35 11.85
CA GLY A 72 -10.06 6.45 11.50
C GLY A 72 -9.69 5.92 10.11
N THR A 73 -10.52 5.09 9.46
CA THR A 73 -10.39 4.84 8.02
C THR A 73 -11.21 5.88 7.27
N VAL A 74 -10.76 7.13 7.36
CA VAL A 74 -11.24 8.18 6.48
C VAL A 74 -10.73 7.77 5.09
N ASP A 75 -11.52 6.97 4.37
CA ASP A 75 -11.63 7.20 2.95
C ASP A 75 -12.06 8.66 2.88
N ASP A 76 -11.09 9.53 2.63
CA ASP A 76 -11.27 10.95 2.39
C ASP A 76 -12.26 11.02 1.22
N ASP A 77 -13.54 11.05 1.56
CA ASP A 77 -14.66 11.30 0.67
C ASP A 77 -14.52 12.66 -0.01
N ARG A 78 -13.62 13.47 0.51
CA ARG A 78 -13.14 14.67 -0.14
C ARG A 78 -12.19 14.18 -1.22
N ARG A 79 -12.64 14.25 -2.48
CA ARG A 79 -11.78 14.41 -3.67
C ARG A 79 -10.93 15.68 -3.56
N SER A 80 -10.29 15.89 -2.42
CA SER A 80 -9.44 17.01 -2.13
C SER A 80 -8.08 16.65 -2.70
N PRO A 81 -7.54 17.45 -3.62
CA PRO A 81 -6.20 17.27 -4.15
C PRO A 81 -5.09 17.34 -3.09
N GLN A 82 -5.43 17.71 -1.85
CA GLN A 82 -4.50 17.96 -0.74
C GLN A 82 -4.11 16.68 0.03
N GLY A 83 -4.78 15.55 -0.22
CA GLY A 83 -4.43 14.29 0.43
C GLY A 83 -3.15 13.67 -0.13
N SER A 84 -2.26 13.17 0.72
CA SER A 84 -1.01 12.50 0.29
C SER A 84 -1.26 11.30 -0.63
N ASN A 85 -2.39 10.62 -0.47
CA ASN A 85 -2.78 9.45 -1.26
C ASN A 85 -3.68 9.78 -2.47
N TYR A 86 -3.85 11.07 -2.81
CA TYR A 86 -4.80 11.51 -3.84
C TYR A 86 -4.54 10.86 -5.21
N VAL A 87 -3.32 10.98 -5.73
CA VAL A 87 -2.93 10.46 -7.05
C VAL A 87 -3.08 8.93 -7.10
N MET A 88 -2.71 8.25 -6.02
CA MET A 88 -2.90 6.79 -5.90
C MET A 88 -4.38 6.42 -5.98
N ASN A 89 -5.25 7.14 -5.26
CA ASN A 89 -6.68 6.89 -5.26
C ASN A 89 -7.33 7.18 -6.62
N GLU A 90 -6.86 8.20 -7.33
CA GLU A 90 -7.29 8.45 -8.72
C GLU A 90 -6.92 7.30 -9.65
N GLN A 91 -5.69 6.79 -9.57
CA GLN A 91 -5.25 5.65 -10.36
C GLN A 91 -6.02 4.37 -10.04
N LEU A 92 -6.36 4.13 -8.77
CA LEU A 92 -7.16 2.95 -8.38
C LEU A 92 -8.60 3.02 -8.90
N ARG A 93 -9.17 4.23 -8.98
CA ARG A 93 -10.52 4.50 -9.46
C ARG A 93 -10.60 4.55 -10.99
N ALA A 94 -9.49 4.83 -11.67
CA ALA A 94 -9.40 4.76 -13.12
C ALA A 94 -9.72 3.34 -13.62
N PRO A 95 -10.30 3.21 -14.82
CA PRO A 95 -10.52 1.90 -15.43
C PRO A 95 -9.19 1.17 -15.59
N ARG A 96 -9.23 -0.16 -15.52
CA ARG A 96 -8.03 -0.98 -15.75
C ARG A 96 -7.59 -0.84 -17.22
N HIS A 97 -6.31 -1.06 -17.45
CA HIS A 97 -5.74 -1.05 -18.80
C HIS A 97 -5.71 -2.45 -19.44
N ALA A 98 -5.64 -3.49 -18.60
CA ALA A 98 -5.65 -4.89 -19.04
C ALA A 98 -6.98 -5.54 -18.65
N ASN A 99 -7.96 -5.42 -19.55
CA ASN A 99 -9.38 -5.70 -19.26
C ASN A 99 -9.79 -7.15 -19.55
N SER A 100 -8.96 -7.92 -20.25
CA SER A 100 -9.23 -9.32 -20.55
C SER A 100 -8.02 -10.19 -20.21
N TYR A 101 -8.28 -11.48 -20.00
CA TYR A 101 -7.23 -12.47 -19.81
C TYR A 101 -6.31 -12.57 -21.04
N GLU A 102 -6.90 -12.54 -22.24
CA GLU A 102 -6.17 -12.58 -23.51
C GLU A 102 -5.20 -11.40 -23.63
N ARG A 103 -5.66 -10.18 -23.30
CA ARG A 103 -4.80 -8.99 -23.35
C ARG A 103 -3.62 -9.08 -22.38
N ILE A 104 -3.83 -9.68 -21.21
CA ILE A 104 -2.74 -9.91 -20.25
C ILE A 104 -1.75 -10.94 -20.79
N GLN A 105 -2.23 -12.00 -21.44
CA GLN A 105 -1.36 -12.99 -22.07
C GLN A 105 -0.53 -12.37 -23.20
N GLU A 106 -1.13 -11.54 -24.07
CA GLU A 106 -0.41 -10.81 -25.12
C GLU A 106 0.72 -9.97 -24.54
N LEU A 107 0.41 -9.09 -23.58
CA LEU A 107 1.39 -8.23 -22.92
C LEU A 107 2.49 -9.02 -22.21
N ARG A 108 2.14 -10.20 -21.67
CA ARG A 108 3.10 -11.10 -21.04
C ARG A 108 4.00 -11.79 -22.04
N ASN A 109 3.50 -12.13 -23.22
CA ASN A 109 4.28 -12.74 -24.29
C ASN A 109 5.24 -11.73 -24.93
N GLU A 110 4.86 -10.45 -24.97
CA GLU A 110 5.71 -9.34 -25.41
C GLU A 110 6.82 -9.00 -24.39
N LEU A 111 6.67 -9.40 -23.13
CA LEU A 111 7.63 -9.10 -22.06
C LEU A 111 8.93 -9.89 -22.23
N GLN A 112 10.04 -9.17 -22.43
CA GLN A 112 11.37 -9.77 -22.57
C GLN A 112 12.18 -9.61 -21.28
N PHE A 113 12.90 -10.67 -20.88
CA PHE A 113 13.78 -10.69 -19.71
C PHE A 113 15.25 -10.78 -20.14
N PRO A 114 15.94 -9.64 -20.36
CA PRO A 114 17.29 -9.63 -20.92
C PRO A 114 18.34 -10.28 -20.00
N SER A 115 18.09 -10.39 -18.71
CA SER A 115 19.01 -10.96 -17.70
C SER A 115 18.60 -12.35 -17.21
N ALA A 116 17.63 -13.00 -17.87
CA ALA A 116 17.23 -14.35 -17.50
C ALA A 116 18.36 -15.35 -17.76
N VAL A 117 18.59 -16.28 -16.83
CA VAL A 117 19.58 -17.34 -17.01
C VAL A 117 19.04 -18.36 -18.01
N GLY A 118 19.61 -18.39 -19.21
CA GLY A 118 19.23 -19.32 -20.28
C GLY A 118 19.30 -18.67 -21.66
N PRO A 119 19.22 -19.46 -22.74
CA PRO A 119 19.18 -18.92 -24.09
C PRO A 119 17.88 -18.15 -24.30
N LEU A 120 17.98 -16.91 -24.77
CA LEU A 120 16.82 -16.14 -25.19
C LEU A 120 16.34 -16.64 -26.56
N PRO A 121 15.02 -16.81 -26.77
CA PRO A 121 14.50 -17.18 -28.08
C PRO A 121 14.77 -16.04 -29.07
N VAL A 122 15.41 -16.35 -30.20
CA VAL A 122 15.64 -15.39 -31.29
C VAL A 122 14.29 -15.10 -31.94
N SER A 123 13.81 -13.87 -31.79
CA SER A 123 12.56 -13.44 -32.42
C SER A 123 12.69 -13.50 -33.95
N GLU A 124 11.66 -14.04 -34.62
CA GLU A 124 11.57 -14.15 -36.07
C GLU A 124 11.48 -12.76 -36.73
N GLY A 125 12.62 -12.08 -36.85
CA GLY A 125 12.71 -10.71 -37.37
C GLY A 125 14.02 -10.01 -37.02
N GLN A 126 14.69 -10.45 -35.94
CA GLN A 126 15.97 -9.90 -35.47
C GLN A 126 17.16 -10.82 -35.78
N ARG A 127 17.26 -11.34 -37.01
CA ARG A 127 18.39 -12.19 -37.45
C ARG A 127 19.78 -11.53 -37.39
N ARG A 128 19.88 -10.27 -36.96
CA ARG A 128 21.13 -9.50 -36.83
C ARG A 128 21.27 -8.69 -35.53
N ALA A 129 20.33 -8.76 -34.59
CA ALA A 129 20.48 -8.06 -33.32
C ALA A 129 21.31 -8.93 -32.37
N VAL A 130 22.63 -8.69 -32.32
CA VAL A 130 23.52 -9.30 -31.33
C VAL A 130 23.15 -8.71 -29.97
N SER A 131 22.99 -9.56 -28.95
CA SER A 131 22.74 -9.07 -27.60
C SER A 131 23.96 -8.37 -27.03
N TYR A 132 23.77 -7.41 -26.13
CA TYR A 132 24.89 -6.69 -25.51
C TYR A 132 25.89 -7.63 -24.81
N GLU A 133 25.39 -8.71 -24.19
CA GLU A 133 26.24 -9.69 -23.52
C GLU A 133 27.01 -10.58 -24.51
N GLU A 134 26.46 -10.86 -25.70
CA GLU A 134 27.20 -11.55 -26.76
C GLU A 134 28.30 -10.68 -27.37
N GLU A 135 28.06 -9.36 -27.51
CA GLU A 135 29.02 -8.43 -28.10
C GLU A 135 30.14 -8.02 -27.11
N TYR A 136 29.78 -7.71 -25.87
CA TYR A 136 30.69 -7.13 -24.87
C TYR A 136 31.06 -8.09 -23.72
N GLY A 137 30.43 -9.26 -23.65
CA GLY A 137 30.61 -10.24 -22.58
C GLY A 137 29.89 -9.85 -21.29
N SER A 138 29.75 -10.82 -20.38
CA SER A 138 29.00 -10.64 -19.12
C SER A 138 29.68 -9.76 -18.08
N ARG A 139 31.00 -9.52 -18.18
CA ARG A 139 31.77 -8.73 -17.20
C ARG A 139 31.80 -7.24 -17.52
N LEU A 140 31.67 -6.87 -18.78
CA LEU A 140 31.76 -5.49 -19.21
C LEU A 140 30.41 -4.81 -19.03
N ARG A 141 30.42 -3.56 -18.57
CA ARG A 141 29.23 -2.71 -18.46
C ARG A 141 29.52 -1.37 -19.12
N PRO A 142 28.48 -0.67 -19.63
CA PRO A 142 28.63 0.67 -20.13
C PRO A 142 29.20 1.60 -19.06
N ARG A 143 29.95 2.63 -19.49
CA ARG A 143 30.36 3.71 -18.60
C ARG A 143 29.18 4.65 -18.39
N TYR A 144 28.31 4.30 -17.45
CA TYR A 144 27.19 5.14 -17.07
C TYR A 144 27.69 6.48 -16.49
N PRO A 145 26.98 7.60 -16.72
CA PRO A 145 27.27 8.86 -16.05
C PRO A 145 27.14 8.65 -14.53
N GLN A 146 28.17 9.07 -13.79
CA GLN A 146 28.20 9.00 -12.33
C GLN A 146 28.05 10.43 -11.80
N SER A 147 26.83 10.78 -11.45
CA SER A 147 26.48 12.09 -10.88
C SER A 147 25.59 11.91 -9.66
N TRP A 148 25.35 13.00 -8.93
CA TRP A 148 24.38 13.01 -7.84
C TRP A 148 22.99 12.55 -8.31
N ASP A 149 22.58 12.98 -9.51
CA ASP A 149 21.26 12.67 -10.06
C ASP A 149 21.18 11.26 -10.67
N THR A 150 22.32 10.69 -11.09
CA THR A 150 22.39 9.36 -11.75
C THR A 150 23.46 8.49 -11.10
N VAL A 151 23.00 7.58 -10.24
CA VAL A 151 23.87 6.63 -9.53
C VAL A 151 23.72 5.24 -10.17
N PRO A 152 24.69 4.78 -10.98
CA PRO A 152 24.64 3.47 -11.61
C PRO A 152 25.00 2.34 -10.63
N PRO A 153 24.59 1.09 -10.93
CA PRO A 153 25.03 -0.05 -10.13
C PRO A 153 26.56 -0.23 -10.22
N HIS A 154 27.21 -0.28 -9.06
CA HIS A 154 28.66 -0.48 -8.94
C HIS A 154 29.02 -1.95 -8.69
N GLN A 155 30.27 -2.34 -9.02
CA GLN A 155 30.84 -3.66 -8.74
C GLN A 155 29.97 -4.84 -9.25
N PRO A 156 29.84 -5.02 -10.58
CA PRO A 156 28.99 -6.08 -11.15
C PRO A 156 29.39 -7.50 -10.69
N SER A 157 30.66 -7.71 -10.33
CA SER A 157 31.15 -8.97 -9.78
C SER A 157 30.63 -9.34 -8.40
N ARG A 158 30.09 -8.39 -7.61
CA ARG A 158 29.49 -8.69 -6.30
C ARG A 158 28.02 -9.12 -6.40
N VAL A 159 27.37 -8.84 -7.53
CA VAL A 159 25.95 -9.14 -7.74
C VAL A 159 25.74 -10.60 -8.15
N VAL A 160 26.77 -11.22 -8.75
CA VAL A 160 26.76 -12.62 -9.14
C VAL A 160 27.39 -13.44 -7.99
N PRO A 161 26.64 -14.36 -7.34
CA PRO A 161 27.18 -15.23 -6.28
C PRO A 161 28.15 -16.29 -6.82
#